data_AF-A0A7W4BZC7-F1
#
_entry.id   AF-A0A7W4BZC7-F1
#
_cell.length_a   1.000
_cell.length_b   1.000
_cell.length_c   1.000
_cell.angle_alpha   90.00
_cell.angle_beta   90.00
_cell.angle_gamma   90.00
#
_symmetry.space_group_name_H-M   'P 1'
#
loop_
_entity.id
_entity.type
_entity.pdbx_description
1 polymer ?
#
loop_
_entity_poly.entity_id
_entity_poly.type
_entity_poly.pdbx_seq_one_letter_code
_entity_poly.pdbx_strand_id
1 'polypeptide(L)' 'MKYLSIVIIALLLGCSSQDFSAQVNDEFIEKVIGGEYSRNGARCKTIKNQCPDGQYEEWIQKSGEKACACNSL' A
#
# COMPACT_ATOMS: atom_id res chain seq x y z
N MET A 1 18.69 -38.27 -14.27
CA MET A 1 19.26 -37.28 -13.31
C MET A 1 19.76 -35.98 -13.95
N LYS A 2 19.35 -35.60 -15.18
CA LYS A 2 19.90 -34.42 -15.89
C LYS A 2 18.92 -33.24 -16.01
N TYR A 3 17.63 -33.50 -15.85
CA TYR A 3 16.56 -32.50 -15.94
C TYR A 3 16.12 -31.93 -14.59
N LEU A 4 16.54 -32.57 -13.49
CA LEU A 4 16.16 -32.19 -12.13
C LEU A 4 16.73 -30.81 -11.75
N SER A 5 17.92 -30.49 -12.24
CA SER A 5 18.56 -29.18 -12.06
C SER A 5 17.81 -28.04 -12.77
N ILE A 6 17.14 -28.33 -13.89
CA ILE A 6 16.42 -27.31 -14.68
C ILE A 6 15.12 -26.91 -13.96
N VAL A 7 14.46 -27.86 -13.30
CA VAL A 7 13.24 -27.62 -12.52
C VAL A 7 13.52 -26.70 -11.32
N ILE A 8 14.64 -26.90 -10.64
CA ILE A 8 15.04 -26.10 -9.47
C ILE A 8 15.32 -24.63 -9.84
N ILE A 9 15.93 -24.39 -11.00
CA ILE A 9 16.23 -23.02 -11.49
C ILE A 9 14.95 -22.28 -11.88
N ALA A 10 13.96 -22.97 -12.46
CA ALA A 10 12.67 -22.37 -12.82
C ALA A 10 11.84 -21.96 -11.58
N LEU A 11 11.97 -22.70 -10.48
CA LEU A 11 11.28 -22.41 -9.21
C LEU A 11 11.83 -21.15 -8.50
N LEU A 12 13.11 -20.84 -8.67
CA LEU A 12 13.74 -19.68 -8.02
C LEU A 12 13.42 -18.34 -8.70
N LEU A 13 13.01 -18.35 -9.98
CA LEU A 13 12.62 -17.12 -10.71
C LEU A 13 11.21 -16.61 -10.33
N GLY A 14 10.42 -17.39 -9.59
CA GLY A 14 9.06 -17.04 -9.20
C GLY A 14 8.92 -16.29 -7.87
N CYS A 15 10.02 -16.02 -7.14
CA CYS A 15 9.95 -15.60 -5.74
C CYS A 15 10.15 -14.09 -5.48
N SER A 16 10.00 -13.22 -6.49
CA SER A 16 10.07 -11.77 -6.24
C SER A 16 9.08 -10.99 -7.10
N SER A 17 7.80 -11.28 -6.88
CA SER A 17 6.70 -10.41 -7.27
C SER A 17 6.31 -9.53 -6.09
N GLN A 18 7.29 -8.88 -5.44
CA GLN A 18 6.95 -7.79 -4.54
C GLN A 18 6.60 -6.60 -5.43
N ASP A 19 5.31 -6.34 -5.51
CA ASP A 19 4.69 -5.38 -6.42
C ASP A 19 5.26 -3.98 -6.12
N PHE A 20 6.30 -3.56 -6.86
CA PHE A 20 6.95 -2.26 -6.71
C PHE A 20 5.92 -1.12 -6.72
N SER A 21 4.79 -1.28 -7.43
CA SER A 21 3.72 -0.30 -7.46
C SER A 21 3.10 0.01 -6.09
N ALA A 22 3.07 -0.97 -5.19
CA ALA A 22 2.56 -0.79 -3.83
C ALA A 22 3.48 0.07 -2.97
N GLN A 23 4.80 -0.01 -3.21
CA GLN A 23 5.82 0.72 -2.45
C GLN A 23 5.94 2.17 -2.90
N VAL A 24 5.85 2.44 -4.21
CA VAL A 24 5.86 3.81 -4.75
C VAL A 24 4.61 4.60 -4.32
N ASN A 25 3.44 3.94 -4.23
CA ASN A 25 2.24 4.59 -3.74
C ASN A 25 2.37 5.04 -2.28
N ASP A 26 3.01 4.25 -1.41
CA ASP A 26 3.19 4.65 0.00
C ASP A 26 4.11 5.85 0.15
N GLU A 27 5.25 5.83 -0.54
CA GLU A 27 6.25 6.90 -0.44
C GLU A 27 5.72 8.21 -1.07
N PHE A 28 4.90 8.12 -2.12
CA PHE A 28 4.23 9.28 -2.70
C PHE A 28 3.12 9.81 -1.80
N ILE A 29 2.33 8.93 -1.18
CA ILE A 29 1.25 9.31 -0.27
C ILE A 29 1.83 9.98 0.98
N GLU A 30 2.81 9.41 1.67
CA GLU A 30 3.42 10.05 2.85
C GLU A 30 4.02 11.43 2.52
N LYS A 31 4.63 11.56 1.32
CA LYS A 31 5.35 12.77 0.92
C LYS A 31 4.46 13.87 0.35
N VAL A 32 3.32 13.51 -0.27
CA VAL A 32 2.36 14.47 -0.84
C VAL A 32 1.31 14.88 0.19
N ILE A 33 0.86 13.95 1.03
CA ILE A 33 -0.24 14.19 1.95
C ILE A 33 0.23 14.97 3.19
N GLY A 34 1.51 14.87 3.57
CA GLY A 34 2.09 15.62 4.70
C GLY A 34 1.40 15.39 6.05
N GLY A 35 0.48 14.42 6.12
CA GLY A 35 -0.46 14.17 7.19
C GLY A 35 -0.61 12.68 7.49
N GLU A 36 -1.44 12.34 8.49
CA GLU A 36 -1.63 10.95 8.91
C GLU A 36 -2.24 10.10 7.78
N TYR A 37 -1.69 8.89 7.59
CA TYR A 37 -2.10 7.93 6.56
C TYR A 37 -2.31 6.52 7.16
N SER A 38 -3.28 5.76 6.64
CA SER A 38 -3.45 4.35 6.97
C SER A 38 -4.08 3.55 5.83
N ARG A 39 -3.52 2.37 5.54
CA ARG A 39 -4.13 1.32 4.70
C ARG A 39 -5.15 0.44 5.42
N ASN A 40 -5.30 0.63 6.73
CA ASN A 40 -6.24 -0.11 7.55
C ASN A 40 -7.51 0.71 7.77
N GLY A 41 -8.63 0.24 7.21
CA GLY A 41 -9.95 0.84 7.32
C GLY A 41 -10.42 1.07 8.76
N ALA A 42 -9.99 0.24 9.72
CA ALA A 42 -10.34 0.38 11.12
C ALA A 42 -9.75 1.66 11.76
N ARG A 43 -8.60 2.12 11.26
CA ARG A 43 -7.95 3.36 11.74
C ARG A 43 -8.55 4.63 11.14
N CYS A 44 -9.33 4.50 10.07
CA CYS A 44 -9.86 5.66 9.34
C CYS A 44 -10.82 6.51 10.15
N LYS A 45 -11.58 5.90 11.08
CA LYS A 45 -12.40 6.68 12.02
C LYS A 45 -11.54 7.57 12.93
N THR A 46 -10.40 7.06 13.37
CA THR A 46 -9.47 7.80 14.23
C THR A 46 -8.82 8.94 13.47
N ILE A 47 -8.27 8.64 12.28
CA ILE A 47 -7.65 9.63 11.39
C ILE A 47 -8.65 10.73 11.02
N LYS A 48 -9.89 10.37 10.66
CA LYS A 48 -10.96 11.34 10.35
C LYS A 48 -11.21 12.36 11.47
N ASN A 49 -11.10 11.94 12.72
CA ASN A 49 -11.30 12.83 13.87
C ASN A 49 -10.07 13.71 14.17
N GLN A 50 -8.89 13.31 13.67
CA GLN A 50 -7.63 14.04 13.84
C GLN A 50 -7.38 15.00 12.67
N CYS A 51 -7.90 14.70 11.49
CA CYS A 51 -7.79 15.59 10.34
C CYS A 51 -8.57 16.89 10.59
N PRO A 52 -8.04 18.04 10.16
CA PRO A 52 -8.81 19.26 10.02
C PRO A 52 -10.04 19.04 9.13
N ASP A 53 -11.11 19.79 9.39
CA ASP A 53 -12.33 19.69 8.59
C ASP A 53 -12.05 19.92 7.11
N GLY A 54 -12.56 19.02 6.27
CA GLY A 54 -12.38 19.07 4.81
C GLY A 54 -11.07 18.48 4.30
N GLN A 55 -10.16 18.05 5.17
CA GLN A 55 -8.88 17.44 4.79
C GLN A 55 -8.89 15.91 4.84
N TYR A 56 -10.00 15.26 5.14
CA TYR A 56 -10.07 13.80 5.21
C TYR A 56 -10.42 13.20 3.85
N GLU A 57 -9.58 12.28 3.36
CA GLU A 57 -9.84 11.48 2.16
C GLU A 57 -9.87 9.98 2.49
N GLU A 58 -10.74 9.24 1.81
CA GLU A 58 -10.80 7.78 1.86
C GLU A 58 -10.99 7.16 0.48
N TRP A 59 -10.34 6.02 0.24
CA TRP A 59 -10.44 5.29 -1.03
C TRP A 59 -10.32 3.78 -0.82
N ILE A 60 -10.74 3.01 -1.82
CA ILE A 60 -10.60 1.54 -1.81
C ILE A 60 -9.31 1.15 -2.53
N GLN A 61 -8.49 0.34 -1.86
CA GLN A 61 -7.24 -0.17 -2.41
C GLN A 61 -7.49 -1.29 -3.42
N LYS A 62 -6.48 -1.62 -4.23
CA LYS A 62 -6.51 -2.79 -5.12
C LYS A 62 -6.71 -4.11 -4.35
N SER A 63 -6.31 -4.18 -3.08
CA SER A 63 -6.57 -5.32 -2.20
C SER A 63 -8.04 -5.45 -1.78
N GLY A 64 -8.88 -4.44 -2.07
CA GLY A 64 -10.26 -4.34 -1.59
C GLY A 64 -10.38 -3.69 -0.21
N GLU A 65 -9.26 -3.39 0.46
CA GLU A 65 -9.25 -2.76 1.78
C GLU A 65 -9.42 -1.24 1.69
N LYS A 66 -10.10 -0.64 2.66
CA LYS A 66 -10.25 0.82 2.75
C LYS A 66 -8.96 1.46 3.27
N ALA A 67 -8.46 2.46 2.56
CA ALA A 67 -7.40 3.36 2.99
C ALA A 67 -7.94 4.77 3.23
N CYS A 68 -7.20 5.56 4.01
CA CYS A 68 -7.56 6.92 4.37
C CYS A 68 -6.33 7.76 4.71
N ALA A 69 -6.47 9.07 4.54
CA ALA A 69 -5.43 10.02 4.90
C ALA A 69 -5.97 11.43 5.21
N CYS A 70 -5.17 12.24 5.90
CA CYS A 70 -5.38 13.68 6.05
C CYS A 70 -4.65 14.44 4.93
N ASN A 71 -5.34 14.78 3.86
CA ASN A 71 -4.83 15.59 2.77
C ASN A 71 -4.62 17.04 3.20
N SER A 72 -3.36 17.44 3.38
CA SER A 72 -2.98 18.79 3.83
C SER A 72 -2.82 19.79 2.67
N LEU A 73 -3.15 19.41 1.43
CA LEU A 73 -3.00 20.25 0.22
C LEU A 73 -3.97 21.43 0.18
#